data_AF-A0A934K2V6-F1
#
_entry.id   AF-A0A934K2V6-F1
#
_cell.length_a   1.000
_cell.length_b   1.000
_cell.length_c   1.000
_cell.angle_alpha   90.00
_cell.angle_beta   90.00
_cell.angle_gamma   90.00
#
_symmetry.space_group_name_H-M   'P 1'
#
loop_
_entity.id
_entity.type
_entity.pdbx_description
1 polymer ?
#
loop_
_entity_poly.entity_id
_entity_poly.type
_entity_poly.pdbx_seq_one_letter_code
_entity_poly.pdbx_strand_id
1 'polypeptide(L)'
;MAQPGARRQFVLLPVRGMRASSPGVTRAAANFLTSLTRYVGARVVRPIGDLPQIELSVVDSVSDDGPKLVEVSPEAAIALRSSRPGLRLVPLVYYEAAVAPRVLPQSETLRATVAPTRPFAVRVVSARGNEPLAGCLVVVFTDFQGRRGAQATTDTGGEATFHLNHEVSRLDRVYAYPPGPGLWGALKTEVRVAEDLRLELEAVDLKRQDALRYFYGRRRPDGGEGVTVGVVDTGVDLVHTDLSLAGGENTVPGESPEDYGPNGEDHGSHVAGIIAARGGANGLRGVAPGVSLRSYRVFATGKSDASNYAIIKAIDRAVGDGCDIINLSLSGGLPDAATRSAIEDARARGALCVVAAGNDRRGPVGFPASHPMAVGVSAMGRVGLFPAGAVEAGDVAAPYGHDPLNFVADFSNVGPEIDLIGPGVGIVSTVPGGYAPMSGTSMACPAVAGAAALLLSNRRDLLSLSRDQGRSDALAHELFEAARPLGFDLDFEGHGLPDGYRLRE
;
A
#
# COMPACT_ATOMS: atom_id res chain seq x y z
N MET A 1 27.37 -11.85 -2.55
CA MET A 1 27.52 -13.33 -2.52
C MET A 1 27.32 -13.80 -1.08
N ALA A 2 26.30 -14.62 -0.82
CA ALA A 2 26.08 -15.18 0.52
C ALA A 2 27.22 -16.15 0.88
N GLN A 3 27.74 -16.07 2.11
CA GLN A 3 28.77 -16.99 2.58
C GLN A 3 28.22 -18.43 2.63
N PRO A 4 28.97 -19.44 2.12
CA PRO A 4 28.60 -20.85 2.26
C PRO A 4 28.40 -21.19 3.75
N GLY A 5 27.29 -21.83 4.10
CA GLY A 5 26.96 -22.21 5.48
C GLY A 5 26.21 -21.15 6.31
N ALA A 6 25.99 -19.93 5.78
CA ALA A 6 25.18 -18.93 6.47
C ALA A 6 23.73 -19.39 6.60
N ARG A 7 23.17 -19.30 7.81
CA ARG A 7 21.76 -19.58 8.06
C ARG A 7 20.88 -18.55 7.37
N ARG A 8 19.67 -18.96 7.00
CA ARG A 8 18.70 -18.11 6.32
C ARG A 8 17.32 -18.27 6.94
N GLN A 9 16.55 -17.19 6.89
CA GLN A 9 15.17 -17.18 7.32
C GLN A 9 14.23 -17.68 6.24
N PHE A 10 13.25 -18.46 6.66
CA PHE A 10 12.17 -19.00 5.83
C PHE A 10 10.86 -18.98 6.61
N VAL A 11 9.75 -18.86 5.89
CA VAL A 11 8.45 -19.23 6.40
C VAL A 11 8.31 -20.75 6.28
N LEU A 12 8.27 -21.43 7.42
CA LEU A 12 7.90 -22.85 7.49
C LEU A 12 6.38 -22.95 7.61
N LEU A 13 5.74 -23.55 6.60
CA LEU A 13 4.29 -23.67 6.55
C LEU A 13 3.84 -25.02 5.98
N PRO A 14 2.56 -25.39 6.18
CA PRO A 14 1.94 -26.53 5.50
C PRO A 14 2.16 -26.54 3.98
N VAL A 15 2.21 -27.74 3.39
CA VAL A 15 2.32 -27.91 1.93
C VAL A 15 1.13 -27.28 1.19
N ARG A 16 -0.04 -27.21 1.83
CA ARG A 16 -1.26 -26.53 1.37
C ARG A 16 -1.89 -25.79 2.54
N GLY A 17 -2.51 -24.63 2.28
CA GLY A 17 -3.19 -23.84 3.31
C GLY A 17 -2.24 -23.24 4.36
N MET A 18 -2.83 -22.81 5.47
CA MET A 18 -2.16 -22.11 6.57
C MET A 18 -2.17 -22.88 7.89
N ARG A 19 -2.82 -24.05 7.97
CA ARG A 19 -3.04 -24.77 9.24
C ARG A 19 -2.49 -26.18 9.21
N ALA A 20 -2.10 -26.71 10.36
CA ALA A 20 -1.64 -28.10 10.51
C ALA A 20 -2.73 -29.12 10.15
N SER A 21 -4.00 -28.72 10.22
CA SER A 21 -5.17 -29.51 9.78
C SER A 21 -5.40 -29.49 8.26
N SER A 22 -4.63 -28.70 7.50
CA SER A 22 -4.84 -28.53 6.06
C SER A 22 -4.64 -29.85 5.30
N PRO A 23 -5.37 -30.04 4.18
CA PRO A 23 -5.25 -31.24 3.37
C PRO A 23 -3.80 -31.52 2.92
N GLY A 24 -3.36 -32.77 3.08
CA GLY A 24 -2.00 -33.20 2.70
C GLY A 24 -0.94 -33.04 3.79
N VAL A 25 -1.29 -32.49 4.97
CA VAL A 25 -0.41 -32.47 6.13
C VAL A 25 -0.52 -33.80 6.90
N THR A 26 0.60 -34.52 7.05
CA THR A 26 0.62 -35.76 7.85
C THR A 26 0.53 -35.46 9.34
N ARG A 27 0.05 -36.40 10.16
CA ARG A 27 0.01 -36.23 11.63
C ARG A 27 1.39 -35.89 12.22
N ALA A 28 2.45 -36.49 11.70
CA ALA A 28 3.82 -36.20 12.12
C ALA A 28 4.25 -34.76 11.77
N ALA A 29 3.91 -34.27 10.57
CA ALA A 29 4.16 -32.90 10.16
C ALA A 29 3.35 -31.89 11.00
N ALA A 30 2.06 -32.17 11.22
CA ALA A 30 1.17 -31.37 12.03
C ALA A 30 1.67 -31.24 13.48
N ASN A 31 1.99 -32.37 14.12
CA ASN A 31 2.53 -32.40 15.48
C ASN A 31 3.85 -31.66 15.58
N PHE A 32 4.71 -31.79 14.57
CA PHE A 32 5.97 -31.05 14.53
C PHE A 32 5.73 -29.56 14.46
N LEU A 33 4.97 -29.08 13.47
CA LEU A 33 4.67 -27.65 13.28
C LEU A 33 4.07 -27.03 14.55
N THR A 34 3.10 -27.72 15.15
CA THR A 34 2.46 -27.29 16.40
C THR A 34 3.44 -27.26 17.57
N SER A 35 4.35 -28.23 17.65
CA SER A 35 5.34 -28.28 18.73
C SER A 35 6.35 -27.14 18.68
N LEU A 36 6.58 -26.54 17.51
CA LEU A 36 7.57 -25.46 17.33
C LEU A 36 7.19 -24.17 18.05
N THR A 37 5.91 -23.92 18.31
CA THR A 37 5.45 -22.70 18.98
C THR A 37 6.04 -22.53 20.37
N ARG A 38 6.30 -23.64 21.07
CA ARG A 38 6.92 -23.64 22.42
C ARG A 38 8.38 -23.20 22.42
N TYR A 39 8.96 -23.00 21.25
CA TYR A 39 10.37 -22.66 21.07
C TYR A 39 10.57 -21.31 20.39
N VAL A 40 9.53 -20.47 20.29
CA VAL A 40 9.69 -19.08 19.83
C VAL A 40 10.73 -18.38 20.71
N GLY A 41 11.72 -17.74 20.07
CA GLY A 41 12.84 -17.10 20.75
C GLY A 41 13.94 -18.07 21.22
N ALA A 42 13.82 -19.37 20.94
CA ALA A 42 14.79 -20.39 21.30
C ALA A 42 15.39 -21.10 20.08
N ARG A 43 16.64 -21.57 20.23
CA ARG A 43 17.27 -22.49 19.29
C ARG A 43 16.78 -23.90 19.57
N VAL A 44 16.26 -24.57 18.55
CA VAL A 44 15.78 -25.95 18.62
C VAL A 44 16.80 -26.86 17.96
N VAL A 45 17.34 -27.79 18.75
CA VAL A 45 18.11 -28.93 18.25
C VAL A 45 17.31 -30.17 18.61
N ARG A 46 16.71 -30.82 17.61
CA ARG A 46 15.98 -32.08 17.85
C ARG A 46 16.65 -33.25 17.15
N PRO A 47 16.95 -34.35 17.88
CA PRO A 47 17.14 -35.64 17.25
C PRO A 47 15.80 -36.13 16.67
N ILE A 48 15.83 -36.73 15.48
CA ILE A 48 14.64 -37.31 14.83
C ILE A 48 15.01 -38.71 14.37
N GLY A 49 14.80 -39.72 15.23
CA GLY A 49 15.17 -41.10 14.91
C GLY A 49 16.63 -41.21 14.47
N ASP A 50 16.87 -41.89 13.34
CA ASP A 50 18.21 -42.10 12.75
C ASP A 50 18.66 -40.97 11.78
N LEU A 51 17.90 -39.87 11.67
CA LEU A 51 18.26 -38.75 10.81
C LEU A 51 19.24 -37.79 11.53
N PRO A 52 20.10 -37.07 10.78
CA PRO A 52 20.98 -36.06 11.36
C PRO A 52 20.16 -35.01 12.12
N GLN A 53 20.74 -34.47 13.20
CA GLN A 53 20.11 -33.43 14.02
C GLN A 53 19.68 -32.26 13.14
N ILE A 54 18.37 -32.00 13.05
CA ILE A 54 17.87 -30.82 12.36
C ILE A 54 17.97 -29.67 13.34
N GLU A 55 18.89 -28.78 13.03
CA GLU A 55 19.09 -27.56 13.77
C GLU A 55 18.30 -26.41 13.14
N LEU A 56 17.39 -25.83 13.92
CA LEU A 56 16.55 -24.71 13.50
C LEU A 56 16.31 -23.75 14.67
N SER A 57 16.25 -22.46 14.42
CA SER A 57 15.76 -21.47 15.40
C SER A 57 14.34 -21.07 15.01
N VAL A 58 13.42 -20.98 15.98
CA VAL A 58 12.08 -20.43 15.74
C VAL A 58 12.09 -18.97 16.15
N VAL A 59 12.03 -18.08 15.17
CA VAL A 59 12.10 -16.63 15.37
C VAL A 59 10.76 -16.11 15.86
N ASP A 60 9.67 -16.51 15.20
CA ASP A 60 8.31 -16.09 15.54
C ASP A 60 7.27 -17.12 15.05
N SER A 61 6.04 -16.98 15.53
CA SER A 61 4.91 -17.84 15.17
C SER A 61 3.68 -17.02 14.77
N VAL A 62 3.03 -17.40 13.67
CA VAL A 62 1.74 -16.81 13.26
C VAL A 62 0.61 -17.26 14.18
N SER A 63 0.55 -18.55 14.45
CA SER A 63 -0.43 -19.20 15.35
C SER A 63 0.11 -20.54 15.82
N ASP A 64 -0.54 -21.18 16.81
CA ASP A 64 -0.07 -22.45 17.37
C ASP A 64 0.16 -23.53 16.30
N ASP A 65 -0.84 -23.74 15.43
CA ASP A 65 -0.84 -24.76 14.39
C ASP A 65 -0.52 -24.22 12.99
N GLY A 66 -0.14 -22.94 12.89
CA GLY A 66 0.14 -22.26 11.64
C GLY A 66 1.62 -22.03 11.34
N PRO A 67 1.93 -21.16 10.37
CA PRO A 67 3.28 -20.91 9.91
C PRO A 67 4.21 -20.41 11.01
N LYS A 68 5.51 -20.69 10.82
CA LYS A 68 6.59 -20.27 11.70
C LYS A 68 7.64 -19.52 10.90
N LEU A 69 8.17 -18.43 11.45
CA LEU A 69 9.41 -17.86 10.95
C LEU A 69 10.56 -18.66 11.55
N VAL A 70 11.33 -19.33 10.70
CA VAL A 70 12.45 -20.17 11.15
C VAL A 70 13.74 -19.72 10.50
N GLU A 71 14.83 -19.87 11.24
CA GLU A 71 16.19 -19.71 10.73
C GLU A 71 16.87 -21.09 10.68
N VAL A 72 17.37 -21.49 9.51
CA VAL A 72 17.97 -22.81 9.28
C VAL A 72 19.24 -22.73 8.43
N SER A 73 20.17 -23.68 8.62
CA SER A 73 21.30 -23.86 7.70
C SER A 73 20.84 -24.53 6.39
N PRO A 74 21.64 -24.46 5.31
CA PRO A 74 21.33 -25.17 4.07
C PRO A 74 21.12 -26.68 4.26
N GLU A 75 21.93 -27.31 5.10
CA GLU A 75 21.87 -28.75 5.40
C GLU A 75 20.58 -29.09 6.17
N ALA A 76 20.24 -28.28 7.17
CA ALA A 76 19.00 -28.42 7.93
C ALA A 76 17.75 -28.20 7.05
N ALA A 77 17.81 -27.28 6.10
CA ALA A 77 16.73 -27.05 5.14
C ALA A 77 16.50 -28.27 4.23
N ILE A 78 17.56 -28.90 3.73
CA ILE A 78 17.47 -30.14 2.94
C ILE A 78 16.90 -31.27 3.81
N ALA A 79 17.42 -31.45 5.03
CA ALA A 79 16.94 -32.48 5.95
C ALA A 79 15.46 -32.30 6.31
N LEU A 80 15.00 -31.05 6.50
CA LEU A 80 13.61 -30.75 6.82
C LEU A 80 12.68 -31.09 5.65
N ARG A 81 13.08 -30.76 4.40
CA ARG A 81 12.31 -31.10 3.20
C ARG A 81 12.18 -32.62 3.00
N SER A 82 13.25 -33.38 3.22
CA SER A 82 13.22 -34.84 3.06
C SER A 82 12.45 -35.55 4.17
N SER A 83 12.52 -35.04 5.41
CA SER A 83 11.90 -35.69 6.58
C SER A 83 10.44 -35.29 6.81
N ARG A 84 9.98 -34.16 6.23
CA ARG A 84 8.63 -33.63 6.43
C ARG A 84 8.00 -33.17 5.11
N PRO A 85 7.64 -34.10 4.20
CA PRO A 85 7.05 -33.75 2.91
C PRO A 85 5.70 -33.00 3.00
N GLY A 86 5.04 -33.02 4.17
CA GLY A 86 3.83 -32.23 4.43
C GLY A 86 4.07 -30.76 4.78
N LEU A 87 5.32 -30.32 4.86
CA LEU A 87 5.71 -28.92 5.14
C LEU A 87 6.61 -28.40 4.02
N ARG A 88 6.65 -27.08 3.86
CA ARG A 88 7.52 -26.39 2.91
C ARG A 88 8.21 -25.20 3.56
N LEU A 89 9.43 -24.93 3.08
CA LEU A 89 10.20 -23.73 3.44
C LEU A 89 10.08 -22.73 2.30
N VAL A 90 9.39 -21.63 2.56
CA VAL A 90 9.21 -20.51 1.62
C VAL A 90 10.20 -19.40 1.98
N PRO A 91 11.02 -18.92 1.03
CA PRO A 91 11.92 -17.80 1.28
C PRO A 91 11.16 -16.55 1.73
N LEU A 92 11.81 -15.69 2.52
CA LEU A 92 11.30 -14.34 2.71
C LEU A 92 11.34 -13.57 1.39
N VAL A 93 10.23 -12.93 1.07
CA VAL A 93 10.13 -11.92 0.02
C VAL A 93 9.62 -10.63 0.65
N TYR A 94 9.90 -9.51 0.02
CA TYR A 94 9.60 -8.19 0.56
C TYR A 94 8.70 -7.42 -0.40
N TYR A 95 7.80 -6.64 0.18
CA TYR A 95 6.81 -5.81 -0.50
C TYR A 95 7.03 -4.35 -0.12
N GLU A 96 6.64 -3.45 -1.01
CA GLU A 96 6.69 -2.01 -0.79
C GLU A 96 5.27 -1.44 -0.73
N ALA A 97 5.11 -0.31 -0.06
CA ALA A 97 3.86 0.44 -0.10
C ALA A 97 3.56 0.90 -1.54
N ALA A 98 2.34 0.69 -2.02
CA ALA A 98 1.96 0.99 -3.40
C ALA A 98 1.59 2.48 -3.60
N VAL A 99 2.51 3.38 -3.26
CA VAL A 99 2.42 4.84 -3.50
C VAL A 99 3.03 5.20 -4.85
N ALA A 100 2.44 6.17 -5.55
CA ALA A 100 3.03 6.70 -6.77
C ALA A 100 4.43 7.28 -6.46
N PRO A 101 5.49 6.83 -7.15
CA PRO A 101 6.83 7.24 -6.82
C PRO A 101 7.04 8.71 -7.15
N ARG A 102 7.81 9.42 -6.29
CA ARG A 102 8.29 10.75 -6.62
C ARG A 102 9.10 10.71 -7.92
N VAL A 103 8.95 11.74 -8.72
CA VAL A 103 9.58 11.81 -10.04
C VAL A 103 11.01 12.35 -9.90
N LEU A 104 12.00 11.44 -9.79
CA LEU A 104 13.42 11.78 -9.56
C LEU A 104 14.34 11.50 -10.79
N PRO A 105 15.38 12.30 -11.05
CA PRO A 105 16.32 12.04 -12.14
C PRO A 105 17.07 10.72 -11.92
N GLN A 106 17.50 10.08 -13.01
CA GLN A 106 18.46 9.00 -12.91
C GLN A 106 19.79 9.58 -12.45
N SER A 107 20.45 8.90 -11.52
CA SER A 107 21.77 9.29 -11.02
C SER A 107 22.80 9.08 -12.13
N GLU A 108 22.94 10.03 -13.06
CA GLU A 108 24.11 10.05 -13.91
C GLU A 108 25.29 10.54 -13.06
N THR A 109 26.23 9.64 -12.78
CA THR A 109 27.59 10.06 -12.42
C THR A 109 28.22 10.66 -13.67
N LEU A 110 27.81 11.88 -14.00
CA LEU A 110 28.44 12.67 -15.04
C LEU A 110 29.88 12.93 -14.60
N ARG A 111 30.82 12.17 -15.17
CA ARG A 111 32.25 12.50 -15.07
C ARG A 111 32.40 13.93 -15.55
N ALA A 112 32.78 14.82 -14.64
CA ALA A 112 32.97 16.23 -14.91
C ALA A 112 34.13 16.41 -15.90
N THR A 113 33.82 16.43 -17.19
CA THR A 113 34.75 16.83 -18.26
C THR A 113 34.47 18.25 -18.77
N VAL A 114 33.45 18.93 -18.23
CA VAL A 114 33.02 20.27 -18.65
C VAL A 114 32.96 21.20 -17.44
N ALA A 115 33.37 22.46 -17.62
CA ALA A 115 33.35 23.48 -16.57
C ALA A 115 31.90 23.73 -16.08
N PRO A 116 31.68 23.87 -14.75
CA PRO A 116 30.35 24.12 -14.20
C PRO A 116 29.78 25.45 -14.70
N THR A 117 28.49 25.48 -14.99
CA THR A 117 27.81 26.70 -15.42
C THR A 117 27.45 27.59 -14.24
N ARG A 118 27.01 28.83 -14.53
CA ARG A 118 26.46 29.71 -13.49
C ARG A 118 25.33 28.98 -12.76
N PRO A 119 25.33 28.97 -11.42
CA PRO A 119 24.23 28.39 -10.68
C PRO A 119 22.94 29.17 -10.94
N PHE A 120 21.82 28.49 -10.82
CA PHE A 120 20.50 29.10 -10.74
C PHE A 120 19.77 28.55 -9.52
N ALA A 121 18.80 29.31 -9.02
CA ALA A 121 17.99 28.92 -7.89
C ALA A 121 16.53 28.74 -8.31
N VAL A 122 15.84 27.85 -7.61
CA VAL A 122 14.38 27.72 -7.64
C VAL A 122 13.87 28.09 -6.26
N ARG A 123 13.03 29.13 -6.19
CA ARG A 123 12.41 29.57 -4.94
C ARG A 123 11.04 28.91 -4.75
N VAL A 124 10.82 28.28 -3.60
CA VAL A 124 9.55 27.66 -3.24
C VAL A 124 8.91 28.45 -2.11
N VAL A 125 7.64 28.79 -2.28
CA VAL A 125 6.89 29.59 -1.32
C VAL A 125 5.47 29.08 -1.14
N SER A 126 4.79 29.53 -0.10
CA SER A 126 3.35 29.36 0.04
C SER A 126 2.60 30.16 -1.03
N ALA A 127 1.58 29.55 -1.65
CA ALA A 127 0.70 30.25 -2.59
C ALA A 127 -0.09 31.38 -1.91
N ARG A 128 -0.41 31.21 -0.61
CA ARG A 128 -1.00 32.26 0.23
C ARG A 128 0.08 32.92 1.07
N GLY A 129 0.36 34.19 0.79
CA GLY A 129 1.26 35.01 1.62
C GLY A 129 2.71 35.06 1.14
N ASN A 130 3.12 34.23 0.17
CA ASN A 130 4.46 34.25 -0.43
C ASN A 130 5.59 34.01 0.59
N GLU A 131 5.29 33.24 1.63
CA GLU A 131 6.24 32.89 2.68
C GLU A 131 7.21 31.82 2.15
N PRO A 132 8.53 31.94 2.40
CA PRO A 132 9.50 30.95 1.96
C PRO A 132 9.28 29.59 2.64
N LEU A 133 9.36 28.51 1.87
CA LEU A 133 9.16 27.16 2.38
C LEU A 133 10.47 26.38 2.39
N ALA A 134 10.98 26.12 3.60
CA ALA A 134 12.19 25.32 3.81
C ALA A 134 11.93 23.81 3.71
N GLY A 135 12.96 23.04 3.38
CA GLY A 135 12.91 21.57 3.38
C GLY A 135 12.16 20.94 2.19
N CYS A 136 11.67 21.74 1.24
CA CYS A 136 11.00 21.22 0.06
C CYS A 136 12.01 20.52 -0.86
N LEU A 137 11.69 19.31 -1.32
CA LEU A 137 12.48 18.65 -2.36
C LEU A 137 12.13 19.25 -3.71
N VAL A 138 13.09 19.91 -4.35
CA VAL A 138 12.96 20.46 -5.70
C VAL A 138 13.69 19.56 -6.67
N VAL A 139 13.03 19.22 -7.77
CA VAL A 139 13.59 18.38 -8.83
C VAL A 139 13.45 19.11 -10.16
N VAL A 140 14.56 19.26 -10.89
CA VAL A 140 14.60 19.89 -12.20
C VAL A 140 15.00 18.86 -13.26
N PHE A 141 14.30 18.85 -14.39
CA PHE A 141 14.63 18.01 -15.53
C PHE A 141 15.08 18.88 -16.71
N THR A 142 16.23 18.55 -17.27
CA THR A 142 16.74 19.13 -18.53
C THR A 142 16.40 18.24 -19.74
N ASP A 143 16.20 16.95 -19.50
CA ASP A 143 15.56 16.00 -20.40
C ASP A 143 14.68 15.08 -19.56
N PHE A 144 13.37 15.28 -19.62
CA PHE A 144 12.41 14.48 -18.87
C PHE A 144 12.32 13.04 -19.38
N GLN A 145 12.39 12.85 -20.71
CA GLN A 145 12.29 11.53 -21.35
C GLN A 145 13.50 10.67 -21.00
N GLY A 146 14.70 11.25 -21.07
CA GLY A 146 15.95 10.62 -20.67
C GLY A 146 16.18 10.60 -19.15
N ARG A 147 15.25 11.12 -18.34
CA ARG A 147 15.34 11.23 -16.87
C ARG A 147 16.61 11.96 -16.40
N ARG A 148 17.14 12.90 -17.19
CA ARG A 148 18.32 13.69 -16.82
C ARG A 148 17.90 14.98 -16.14
N GLY A 149 18.57 15.30 -15.05
CA GLY A 149 18.21 16.41 -14.20
C GLY A 149 19.03 16.47 -12.91
N ALA A 150 18.57 17.29 -11.99
CA ALA A 150 19.17 17.44 -10.67
C ALA A 150 18.08 17.59 -9.61
N GLN A 151 18.44 17.38 -8.34
CA GLN A 151 17.56 17.62 -7.21
C GLN A 151 18.31 18.38 -6.12
N ALA A 152 17.59 19.21 -5.38
CA ALA A 152 18.09 19.95 -4.23
C ALA A 152 16.95 20.18 -3.23
N THR A 153 17.30 20.44 -1.97
CA THR A 153 16.33 20.76 -0.92
C THR A 153 16.38 22.26 -0.65
N THR A 154 15.22 22.90 -0.46
CA THR A 154 15.18 24.32 -0.13
C THR A 154 15.75 24.62 1.25
N ASP A 155 16.49 25.72 1.35
CA ASP A 155 17.00 26.26 2.60
C ASP A 155 15.93 27.04 3.40
N THR A 156 16.33 27.73 4.47
CA THR A 156 15.42 28.56 5.29
C THR A 156 14.83 29.77 4.54
N GLY A 157 15.45 30.21 3.44
CA GLY A 157 14.95 31.23 2.52
C GLY A 157 14.00 30.68 1.45
N GLY A 158 13.76 29.37 1.44
CA GLY A 158 12.94 28.68 0.45
C GLY A 158 13.67 28.48 -0.88
N GLU A 159 14.99 28.57 -0.93
CA GLU A 159 15.76 28.47 -2.17
C GLU A 159 16.47 27.13 -2.32
N ALA A 160 16.31 26.50 -3.48
CA ALA A 160 17.06 25.32 -3.89
C ALA A 160 18.02 25.72 -5.03
N THR A 161 19.33 25.61 -4.78
CA THR A 161 20.37 26.00 -5.74
C THR A 161 20.87 24.81 -6.54
N PHE A 162 21.02 24.99 -7.85
CA PHE A 162 21.44 23.95 -8.79
C PHE A 162 22.75 24.30 -9.49
N HIS A 163 23.62 23.29 -9.58
CA HIS A 163 24.84 23.33 -10.38
C HIS A 163 24.75 22.26 -11.46
N LEU A 164 24.57 22.68 -12.72
CA LEU A 164 24.55 21.78 -13.86
C LEU A 164 25.91 21.78 -14.55
N ASN A 165 26.19 20.71 -15.30
CA ASN A 165 27.45 20.51 -16.02
C ASN A 165 27.42 21.04 -17.47
N HIS A 166 26.35 21.72 -17.87
CA HIS A 166 26.15 22.33 -19.19
C HIS A 166 25.18 23.52 -19.07
N GLU A 167 25.22 24.45 -20.02
CA GLU A 167 24.31 25.60 -20.00
C GLU A 167 22.90 25.17 -20.35
N VAL A 168 21.94 25.64 -19.54
CA VAL A 168 20.52 25.31 -19.68
C VAL A 168 19.73 26.61 -19.65
N SER A 169 19.08 26.92 -20.78
CA SER A 169 18.16 28.06 -20.89
C SER A 169 16.70 27.67 -20.64
N ARG A 170 16.39 26.36 -20.66
CA ARG A 170 15.05 25.82 -20.49
C ARG A 170 15.07 24.47 -19.77
N LEU A 171 14.11 24.25 -18.89
CA LEU A 171 13.86 23.01 -18.18
C LEU A 171 12.55 22.39 -18.69
N ASP A 172 12.56 21.09 -18.95
CA ASP A 172 11.36 20.35 -19.38
C ASP A 172 10.32 20.35 -18.26
N ARG A 173 10.76 20.08 -17.02
CA ARG A 173 9.90 20.03 -15.83
C ARG A 173 10.63 20.51 -14.57
N VAL A 174 9.89 21.16 -13.69
CA VAL A 174 10.30 21.52 -12.33
C VAL A 174 9.24 21.06 -11.36
N TYR A 175 9.62 20.19 -10.43
CA TYR A 175 8.79 19.70 -9.34
C TYR A 175 9.22 20.33 -8.02
N ALA A 176 8.26 20.60 -7.14
CA ALA A 176 8.51 20.90 -5.73
C ALA A 176 7.59 20.04 -4.87
N TYR A 177 8.17 19.23 -3.99
CA TYR A 177 7.45 18.38 -3.03
C TYR A 177 7.59 18.95 -1.62
N PRO A 178 6.49 19.08 -0.86
CA PRO A 178 6.55 19.59 0.50
C PRO A 178 7.27 18.62 1.44
N PRO A 179 7.90 19.12 2.52
CA PRO A 179 8.55 18.28 3.53
C PRO A 179 7.57 17.57 4.47
N GLY A 180 6.31 18.01 4.50
CA GLY A 180 5.32 17.54 5.46
C GLY A 180 3.89 17.82 5.01
N PRO A 181 2.91 17.58 5.88
CA PRO A 181 1.49 17.64 5.55
C PRO A 181 1.01 19.07 5.27
N GLY A 182 -0.22 19.17 4.75
CA GLY A 182 -0.96 20.43 4.63
C GLY A 182 -0.70 21.22 3.34
N LEU A 183 0.17 20.76 2.45
CA LEU A 183 0.47 21.41 1.17
C LEU A 183 0.36 20.42 0.00
N TRP A 184 -0.08 20.93 -1.15
CA TRP A 184 0.08 20.25 -2.42
C TRP A 184 1.50 20.48 -2.96
N GLY A 185 2.06 19.45 -3.60
CA GLY A 185 3.26 19.65 -4.43
C GLY A 185 2.95 20.54 -5.63
N ALA A 186 3.99 21.06 -6.29
CA ALA A 186 3.84 21.86 -7.51
C ALA A 186 4.65 21.31 -8.69
N LEU A 187 4.12 21.48 -9.89
CA LEU A 187 4.71 21.14 -11.17
C LEU A 187 4.62 22.33 -12.11
N LYS A 188 5.76 22.69 -12.72
CA LYS A 188 5.82 23.54 -13.91
C LYS A 188 6.49 22.78 -15.05
N THR A 189 5.97 22.93 -16.25
CA THR A 189 6.52 22.33 -17.47
C THR A 189 7.05 23.42 -18.40
N GLU A 190 8.05 23.10 -19.21
CA GLU A 190 8.56 23.98 -20.27
C GLU A 190 9.05 25.35 -19.77
N VAL A 191 9.82 25.34 -18.69
CA VAL A 191 10.19 26.50 -17.88
C VAL A 191 11.48 27.15 -18.41
N ARG A 192 11.48 28.46 -18.63
CA ARG A 192 12.74 29.20 -18.90
C ARG A 192 13.53 29.38 -17.61
N VAL A 193 14.83 29.17 -17.67
CA VAL A 193 15.74 29.47 -16.55
C VAL A 193 15.90 30.99 -16.47
N ALA A 194 15.45 31.58 -15.37
CA ALA A 194 15.50 33.01 -15.07
C ALA A 194 15.91 33.21 -13.61
N GLU A 195 16.33 34.42 -13.26
CA GLU A 195 16.77 34.77 -11.90
C GLU A 195 15.65 34.62 -10.85
N ASP A 196 14.38 34.73 -11.24
CA ASP A 196 13.21 34.73 -10.37
C ASP A 196 12.36 33.45 -10.47
N LEU A 197 12.95 32.33 -10.90
CA LEU A 197 12.22 31.07 -11.05
C LEU A 197 11.61 30.61 -9.72
N ARG A 198 10.28 30.64 -9.66
CA ARG A 198 9.49 30.40 -8.44
C ARG A 198 8.43 29.31 -8.62
N LEU A 199 8.22 28.49 -7.59
CA LEU A 199 7.07 27.58 -7.46
C LEU A 199 6.26 27.95 -6.21
N GLU A 200 4.95 27.82 -6.32
CA GLU A 200 4.00 28.13 -5.23
C GLU A 200 3.30 26.84 -4.81
N LEU A 201 3.35 26.51 -3.52
CA LEU A 201 2.65 25.37 -2.95
C LEU A 201 1.29 25.81 -2.39
N GLU A 202 0.21 25.22 -2.90
CA GLU A 202 -1.15 25.49 -2.43
C GLU A 202 -1.41 24.73 -1.12
N ALA A 203 -2.04 25.39 -0.15
CA ALA A 203 -2.48 24.72 1.07
C ALA A 203 -3.63 23.75 0.80
N VAL A 204 -3.65 22.62 1.51
CA VAL A 204 -4.75 21.68 1.48
C VAL A 204 -6.01 22.35 2.03
N ASP A 205 -7.03 22.49 1.19
CA ASP A 205 -8.36 22.95 1.59
C ASP A 205 -9.30 21.74 1.71
N LEU A 206 -9.67 21.38 2.94
CA LEU A 206 -10.56 20.24 3.22
C LEU A 206 -12.00 20.44 2.68
N LYS A 207 -12.35 21.67 2.24
CA LYS A 207 -13.62 21.97 1.57
C LYS A 207 -13.56 21.69 0.08
N ARG A 208 -12.36 21.61 -0.52
CA ARG A 208 -12.17 21.25 -1.92
C ARG A 208 -12.57 19.79 -2.12
N GLN A 209 -13.32 19.54 -3.20
CA GLN A 209 -13.66 18.18 -3.59
C GLN A 209 -12.47 17.55 -4.34
N ASP A 210 -11.99 16.41 -3.85
CA ASP A 210 -11.07 15.53 -4.58
C ASP A 210 -11.83 14.38 -5.27
N ALA A 211 -11.11 13.50 -5.96
CA ALA A 211 -11.71 12.37 -6.67
C ALA A 211 -12.48 11.42 -5.74
N LEU A 212 -11.99 11.16 -4.53
CA LEU A 212 -12.67 10.30 -3.56
C LEU A 212 -14.06 10.87 -3.21
N ARG A 213 -14.13 12.16 -2.86
CA ARG A 213 -15.40 12.84 -2.55
C ARG A 213 -16.27 13.10 -3.75
N TYR A 214 -15.72 13.15 -4.95
CA TYR A 214 -16.51 13.23 -6.17
C TYR A 214 -17.29 11.94 -6.41
N PHE A 215 -16.60 10.79 -6.41
CA PHE A 215 -17.23 9.50 -6.72
C PHE A 215 -18.04 8.94 -5.55
N TYR A 216 -17.55 9.11 -4.33
CA TYR A 216 -18.21 8.58 -3.15
C TYR A 216 -19.00 9.65 -2.35
N GLY A 217 -18.98 10.94 -2.69
CA GLY A 217 -19.89 11.94 -2.11
C GLY A 217 -19.89 12.05 -0.57
N ARG A 218 -20.84 12.82 -0.01
CA ARG A 218 -21.06 12.88 1.45
C ARG A 218 -21.80 11.63 1.92
N ARG A 219 -21.11 10.78 2.68
CA ARG A 219 -21.63 9.55 3.27
C ARG A 219 -22.29 9.82 4.62
N ARG A 220 -23.22 8.94 5.00
CA ARG A 220 -23.79 9.00 6.34
C ARG A 220 -22.68 8.72 7.37
N PRO A 221 -22.71 9.38 8.54
CA PRO A 221 -21.68 9.14 9.57
C PRO A 221 -21.60 7.69 10.07
N ASP A 222 -22.66 6.92 9.92
CA ASP A 222 -22.81 5.50 10.28
C ASP A 222 -22.57 4.55 9.09
N GLY A 223 -22.20 5.04 7.90
CA GLY A 223 -21.96 4.16 6.75
C GLY A 223 -20.86 3.14 7.02
N GLY A 224 -21.16 1.85 6.86
CA GLY A 224 -20.23 0.76 7.22
C GLY A 224 -20.43 0.18 8.62
N GLU A 225 -21.43 0.65 9.39
CA GLU A 225 -21.72 0.11 10.72
C GLU A 225 -21.96 -1.41 10.68
N GLY A 226 -21.40 -2.11 11.67
CA GLY A 226 -21.45 -3.57 11.77
C GLY A 226 -20.42 -4.32 10.92
N VAL A 227 -19.62 -3.61 10.11
CA VAL A 227 -18.53 -4.18 9.31
C VAL A 227 -17.18 -3.87 9.97
N THR A 228 -16.27 -4.84 9.96
CA THR A 228 -14.89 -4.66 10.45
C THR A 228 -13.91 -4.65 9.30
N VAL A 229 -13.02 -3.65 9.26
CA VAL A 229 -12.02 -3.49 8.18
C VAL A 229 -10.62 -3.45 8.79
N GLY A 230 -9.74 -4.34 8.31
CA GLY A 230 -8.33 -4.38 8.70
C GLY A 230 -7.45 -3.66 7.68
N VAL A 231 -6.56 -2.77 8.14
CA VAL A 231 -5.56 -2.07 7.33
C VAL A 231 -4.20 -2.71 7.54
N VAL A 232 -3.71 -3.46 6.54
CA VAL A 232 -2.38 -4.09 6.56
C VAL A 232 -1.39 -3.15 5.89
N ASP A 233 -0.63 -2.39 6.70
CA ASP A 233 0.12 -1.22 6.23
C ASP A 233 1.27 -0.82 7.19
N THR A 234 1.77 0.43 7.08
CA THR A 234 2.85 1.02 7.90
C THR A 234 2.42 1.37 9.32
N GLY A 235 1.18 1.05 9.69
CA GLY A 235 0.55 1.45 10.95
C GLY A 235 -0.30 2.71 10.80
N VAL A 236 -1.17 2.95 11.79
CA VAL A 236 -2.19 4.00 11.73
C VAL A 236 -2.04 4.92 12.93
N ASP A 237 -2.11 6.24 12.71
CA ASP A 237 -2.05 7.24 13.78
C ASP A 237 -3.19 7.01 14.79
N LEU A 238 -2.77 6.71 16.03
CA LEU A 238 -3.67 6.37 17.14
C LEU A 238 -4.32 7.60 17.77
N VAL A 239 -3.83 8.81 17.48
CA VAL A 239 -4.29 10.06 18.09
C VAL A 239 -4.90 11.05 17.09
N HIS A 240 -4.95 10.70 15.80
CA HIS A 240 -5.59 11.54 14.80
C HIS A 240 -7.08 11.73 15.09
N THR A 241 -7.56 12.97 15.11
CA THR A 241 -8.92 13.31 15.58
C THR A 241 -10.06 12.72 14.76
N ASP A 242 -9.82 12.47 13.47
CA ASP A 242 -10.78 11.82 12.56
C ASP A 242 -10.67 10.28 12.52
N LEU A 243 -9.68 9.68 13.20
CA LEU A 243 -9.50 8.24 13.23
C LEU A 243 -9.84 7.67 14.60
N SER A 244 -10.37 6.45 14.60
CA SER A 244 -10.63 5.71 15.83
C SER A 244 -10.57 4.23 15.51
N LEU A 245 -9.65 3.55 16.17
CA LEU A 245 -9.38 2.14 15.93
C LEU A 245 -10.07 1.29 16.98
N ALA A 246 -10.64 0.17 16.53
CA ALA A 246 -11.18 -0.90 17.38
C ALA A 246 -10.07 -1.82 17.93
N GLY A 247 -8.84 -1.66 17.44
CA GLY A 247 -7.66 -2.42 17.87
C GLY A 247 -6.67 -2.61 16.73
N GLY A 248 -5.67 -3.46 16.96
CA GLY A 248 -4.64 -3.73 15.98
C GLY A 248 -3.54 -4.62 16.53
N GLU A 249 -2.57 -4.93 15.67
CA GLU A 249 -1.34 -5.62 16.06
C GLU A 249 -0.18 -5.24 15.13
N ASN A 250 1.00 -5.05 15.71
CA ASN A 250 2.25 -5.05 14.96
C ASN A 250 2.74 -6.49 14.77
N THR A 251 2.89 -6.86 13.50
CA THR A 251 3.25 -8.22 13.11
C THR A 251 4.69 -8.34 12.61
N VAL A 252 5.47 -7.26 12.74
CA VAL A 252 6.90 -7.24 12.46
C VAL A 252 7.65 -8.09 13.48
N PRO A 253 8.40 -9.12 13.05
CA PRO A 253 9.16 -9.96 13.96
C PRO A 253 10.19 -9.15 14.77
N GLY A 254 10.16 -9.30 16.10
CA GLY A 254 11.10 -8.65 17.01
C GLY A 254 10.69 -7.24 17.47
N GLU A 255 9.56 -6.73 16.99
CA GLU A 255 8.95 -5.50 17.51
C GLU A 255 7.78 -5.80 18.46
N SER A 256 7.35 -4.79 19.24
CA SER A 256 6.23 -4.95 20.18
C SER A 256 4.91 -5.12 19.43
N PRO A 257 4.12 -6.18 19.67
CA PRO A 257 2.81 -6.38 19.05
C PRO A 257 1.79 -5.27 19.35
N GLU A 258 1.96 -4.56 20.46
CA GLU A 258 1.06 -3.47 20.87
C GLU A 258 1.32 -2.17 20.10
N ASP A 259 2.44 -2.07 19.38
CA ASP A 259 2.83 -0.86 18.64
C ASP A 259 2.35 -0.89 17.18
N TYR A 260 1.04 -0.87 16.98
CA TYR A 260 0.40 -0.81 15.67
C TYR A 260 0.17 0.63 15.17
N GLY A 261 0.87 1.60 15.77
CA GLY A 261 0.95 2.99 15.31
C GLY A 261 1.91 3.16 14.12
N PRO A 262 2.07 4.37 13.57
CA PRO A 262 2.90 4.60 12.38
C PRO A 262 4.38 4.22 12.60
N ASN A 263 5.01 3.55 11.63
CA ASN A 263 6.42 3.15 11.65
C ASN A 263 7.43 4.30 11.42
N GLY A 264 6.95 5.55 11.41
CA GLY A 264 7.67 6.72 10.93
C GLY A 264 7.21 7.21 9.54
N GLU A 265 6.31 6.50 8.89
CA GLU A 265 5.68 6.91 7.62
C GLU A 265 4.19 7.23 7.76
N ASP A 266 3.68 8.09 6.89
CA ASP A 266 2.30 8.58 6.92
C ASP A 266 1.28 7.65 6.23
N HIS A 267 1.77 6.65 5.49
CA HIS A 267 1.01 5.90 4.50
C HIS A 267 -0.21 5.17 5.07
N GLY A 268 -0.05 4.36 6.13
CA GLY A 268 -1.17 3.61 6.72
C GLY A 268 -2.24 4.51 7.32
N SER A 269 -1.87 5.66 7.87
CA SER A 269 -2.83 6.67 8.34
C SER A 269 -3.63 7.28 7.17
N HIS A 270 -2.97 7.52 6.04
CA HIS A 270 -3.61 8.01 4.82
C HIS A 270 -4.62 7.00 4.28
N VAL A 271 -4.23 5.73 4.21
CA VAL A 271 -5.07 4.60 3.82
C VAL A 271 -6.28 4.45 4.76
N ALA A 272 -6.06 4.47 6.07
CA ALA A 272 -7.10 4.41 7.09
C ALA A 272 -8.14 5.53 6.94
N GLY A 273 -7.71 6.77 6.68
CA GLY A 273 -8.61 7.90 6.51
C GLY A 273 -9.50 7.80 5.27
N ILE A 274 -8.99 7.22 4.17
CA ILE A 274 -9.78 6.98 2.97
C ILE A 274 -10.94 6.03 3.28
N ILE A 275 -10.67 4.99 4.07
CA ILE A 275 -11.69 4.02 4.48
C ILE A 275 -12.67 4.69 5.45
N ALA A 276 -12.20 5.20 6.59
CA ALA A 276 -13.05 5.39 7.76
C ALA A 276 -12.91 6.73 8.50
N ALA A 277 -12.31 7.76 7.88
CA ALA A 277 -12.24 9.06 8.55
C ALA A 277 -13.65 9.55 8.95
N ARG A 278 -13.82 9.92 10.22
CA ARG A 278 -15.12 10.26 10.81
C ARG A 278 -15.67 11.61 10.36
N GLY A 279 -14.82 12.48 9.81
CA GLY A 279 -15.18 13.81 9.35
C GLY A 279 -15.85 14.64 10.44
N GLY A 280 -15.12 14.94 11.51
CA GLY A 280 -15.54 15.89 12.55
C GLY A 280 -15.83 17.30 12.00
N ALA A 281 -16.10 18.28 12.87
CA ALA A 281 -16.56 19.61 12.45
C ALA A 281 -15.66 20.31 11.41
N ASN A 282 -14.35 20.05 11.45
CA ASN A 282 -13.35 20.56 10.50
C ASN A 282 -12.56 19.42 9.84
N GLY A 283 -13.11 18.21 9.83
CA GLY A 283 -12.45 16.99 9.38
C GLY A 283 -12.88 16.54 7.99
N LEU A 284 -12.23 15.48 7.50
CA LEU A 284 -12.58 14.81 6.26
C LEU A 284 -13.30 13.49 6.54
N ARG A 285 -14.31 13.20 5.73
CA ARG A 285 -15.04 11.93 5.81
C ARG A 285 -14.43 10.91 4.84
N GLY A 286 -14.21 9.69 5.32
CA GLY A 286 -13.86 8.52 4.50
C GLY A 286 -15.08 7.93 3.80
N VAL A 287 -14.88 6.83 3.08
CA VAL A 287 -15.94 6.14 2.33
C VAL A 287 -16.93 5.46 3.28
N ALA A 288 -16.46 4.76 4.32
CA ALA A 288 -17.25 4.01 5.29
C ALA A 288 -16.87 4.42 6.74
N PRO A 289 -17.32 5.58 7.24
CA PRO A 289 -16.89 6.12 8.55
C PRO A 289 -17.36 5.33 9.78
N GLY A 290 -18.36 4.47 9.62
CA GLY A 290 -18.98 3.67 10.69
C GLY A 290 -18.35 2.29 10.89
N VAL A 291 -17.36 1.90 10.09
CA VAL A 291 -16.70 0.59 10.26
C VAL A 291 -15.92 0.50 11.57
N SER A 292 -15.79 -0.71 12.09
CA SER A 292 -14.77 -1.03 13.09
C SER A 292 -13.41 -1.15 12.41
N LEU A 293 -12.65 -0.06 12.40
CA LEU A 293 -11.34 0.00 11.74
C LEU A 293 -10.26 -0.64 12.64
N ARG A 294 -9.38 -1.46 12.07
CA ARG A 294 -8.24 -2.09 12.77
C ARG A 294 -6.93 -1.85 12.04
N SER A 295 -5.84 -1.68 12.78
CA SER A 295 -4.49 -1.46 12.22
C SER A 295 -3.62 -2.71 12.35
N TYR A 296 -3.03 -3.17 11.24
CA TYR A 296 -2.05 -4.24 11.24
C TYR A 296 -0.75 -3.75 10.64
N ARG A 297 0.24 -3.47 11.50
CA ARG A 297 1.53 -2.97 11.06
C ARG A 297 2.41 -4.11 10.54
N VAL A 298 2.90 -3.99 9.31
CA VAL A 298 3.77 -4.98 8.66
C VAL A 298 5.13 -4.41 8.23
N PHE A 299 5.25 -3.08 8.22
CA PHE A 299 6.51 -2.38 7.94
C PHE A 299 7.21 -2.05 9.26
N ALA A 300 8.47 -2.45 9.36
CA ALA A 300 9.31 -2.20 10.52
C ALA A 300 9.60 -0.70 10.69
N THR A 301 9.94 -0.28 11.90
CA THR A 301 10.26 1.12 12.19
C THR A 301 11.43 1.60 11.33
N GLY A 302 11.21 2.69 10.58
CA GLY A 302 12.21 3.27 9.67
C GLY A 302 12.54 2.40 8.45
N LYS A 303 11.69 1.44 8.09
CA LYS A 303 11.81 0.60 6.88
C LYS A 303 10.65 0.87 5.94
N SER A 304 10.95 0.90 4.64
CA SER A 304 9.99 1.07 3.56
C SER A 304 9.52 -0.25 2.94
N ASP A 305 9.98 -1.39 3.47
CA ASP A 305 9.63 -2.73 3.01
C ASP A 305 9.03 -3.60 4.13
N ALA A 306 8.18 -4.55 3.73
CA ALA A 306 7.49 -5.49 4.61
C ALA A 306 7.73 -6.93 4.13
N SER A 307 8.09 -7.82 5.06
CA SER A 307 8.28 -9.24 4.75
C SER A 307 6.95 -9.96 4.52
N ASN A 308 6.91 -10.95 3.62
CA ASN A 308 5.75 -11.84 3.47
C ASN A 308 5.34 -12.48 4.80
N TYR A 309 6.28 -12.76 5.71
CA TYR A 309 5.95 -13.31 7.02
C TYR A 309 5.10 -12.35 7.88
N ALA A 310 5.46 -11.07 7.94
CA ALA A 310 4.66 -10.07 8.65
C ALA A 310 3.27 -9.95 8.01
N ILE A 311 3.21 -9.92 6.67
CA ILE A 311 1.95 -9.82 5.90
C ILE A 311 1.03 -11.01 6.17
N ILE A 312 1.52 -12.26 6.10
CA ILE A 312 0.66 -13.42 6.37
C ILE A 312 0.18 -13.46 7.81
N LYS A 313 0.99 -13.00 8.78
CA LYS A 313 0.58 -12.90 10.19
C LYS A 313 -0.51 -11.85 10.37
N ALA A 314 -0.38 -10.70 9.71
CA ALA A 314 -1.38 -9.64 9.70
C ALA A 314 -2.70 -10.10 9.08
N ILE A 315 -2.67 -10.78 7.93
CA ILE A 315 -3.88 -11.37 7.33
C ILE A 315 -4.52 -12.37 8.30
N ASP A 316 -3.74 -13.28 8.88
CA ASP A 316 -4.24 -14.28 9.83
C ASP A 316 -4.94 -13.65 11.04
N ARG A 317 -4.32 -12.61 11.59
CA ARG A 317 -4.82 -11.87 12.74
C ARG A 317 -6.04 -11.04 12.40
N ALA A 318 -6.07 -10.38 11.25
CA ALA A 318 -7.24 -9.66 10.75
C ALA A 318 -8.47 -10.58 10.66
N VAL A 319 -8.30 -11.79 10.10
CA VAL A 319 -9.38 -12.77 10.05
C VAL A 319 -9.77 -13.24 11.46
N GLY A 320 -8.79 -13.50 12.33
CA GLY A 320 -9.03 -13.89 13.72
C GLY A 320 -9.80 -12.85 14.54
N ASP A 321 -9.56 -11.56 14.26
CA ASP A 321 -10.22 -10.43 14.89
C ASP A 321 -11.57 -10.08 14.23
N GLY A 322 -12.01 -10.87 13.25
CA GLY A 322 -13.33 -10.73 12.62
C GLY A 322 -13.40 -9.71 11.48
N CYS A 323 -12.27 -9.27 10.91
CA CYS A 323 -12.28 -8.39 9.74
C CYS A 323 -13.04 -9.02 8.58
N ASP A 324 -14.03 -8.33 8.04
CA ASP A 324 -14.76 -8.72 6.84
C ASP A 324 -13.96 -8.41 5.58
N ILE A 325 -13.25 -7.30 5.61
CA ILE A 325 -12.45 -6.77 4.51
C ILE A 325 -11.06 -6.48 5.05
N ILE A 326 -10.04 -6.86 4.27
CA ILE A 326 -8.64 -6.64 4.58
C ILE A 326 -8.04 -5.84 3.44
N ASN A 327 -7.66 -4.60 3.72
CA ASN A 327 -6.99 -3.72 2.78
C ASN A 327 -5.48 -3.97 2.80
N LEU A 328 -4.90 -4.28 1.64
CA LEU A 328 -3.46 -4.40 1.44
C LEU A 328 -3.00 -3.36 0.41
N SER A 329 -2.53 -2.21 0.89
CA SER A 329 -2.01 -1.11 0.06
C SER A 329 -0.50 -1.28 -0.20
N LEU A 330 -0.13 -2.48 -0.66
CA LEU A 330 1.25 -2.91 -0.90
C LEU A 330 1.35 -3.76 -2.17
N SER A 331 2.52 -3.77 -2.80
CA SER A 331 2.80 -4.53 -4.03
C SER A 331 4.31 -4.78 -4.18
N GLY A 332 4.75 -5.25 -5.35
CA GLY A 332 6.17 -5.38 -5.72
C GLY A 332 6.88 -6.64 -5.20
N GLY A 333 6.22 -7.46 -4.38
CA GLY A 333 6.78 -8.74 -3.94
C GLY A 333 6.78 -9.78 -5.06
N LEU A 334 7.83 -10.61 -5.09
CA LEU A 334 7.83 -11.81 -5.94
C LEU A 334 6.68 -12.74 -5.50
N PRO A 335 5.91 -13.35 -6.44
CA PRO A 335 4.87 -14.29 -6.09
C PRO A 335 5.39 -15.39 -5.17
N ASP A 336 4.79 -15.49 -3.98
CA ASP A 336 5.22 -16.43 -2.95
C ASP A 336 4.05 -17.25 -2.40
N ALA A 337 4.36 -18.50 -2.04
CA ALA A 337 3.34 -19.46 -1.66
C ALA A 337 2.75 -19.22 -0.27
N ALA A 338 3.42 -18.44 0.60
CA ALA A 338 2.91 -18.15 1.93
C ALA A 338 1.81 -17.08 1.86
N THR A 339 2.07 -15.98 1.16
CA THR A 339 1.07 -14.92 0.92
C THR A 339 -0.13 -15.46 0.14
N ARG A 340 0.12 -16.34 -0.84
CA ARG A 340 -0.94 -17.05 -1.57
C ARG A 340 -1.86 -17.84 -0.62
N SER A 341 -1.27 -18.70 0.22
CA SER A 341 -2.00 -19.47 1.23
C SER A 341 -2.78 -18.59 2.21
N ALA A 342 -2.24 -17.42 2.58
CA ALA A 342 -2.91 -16.51 3.51
C ALA A 342 -4.15 -15.84 2.91
N ILE A 343 -4.09 -15.42 1.64
CA ILE A 343 -5.24 -14.87 0.91
C ILE A 343 -6.32 -15.95 0.74
N GLU A 344 -5.91 -17.18 0.38
CA GLU A 344 -6.81 -18.32 0.28
C GLU A 344 -7.48 -18.65 1.64
N ASP A 345 -6.74 -18.63 2.75
CA ASP A 345 -7.27 -18.86 4.11
C ASP A 345 -8.24 -17.76 4.54
N ALA A 346 -7.90 -16.49 4.29
CA ALA A 346 -8.79 -15.36 4.57
C ALA A 346 -10.12 -15.51 3.83
N ARG A 347 -10.04 -15.85 2.55
CA ARG A 347 -11.22 -16.11 1.72
C ARG A 347 -12.03 -17.28 2.25
N ALA A 348 -11.39 -18.41 2.56
CA ALA A 348 -12.03 -19.60 3.12
C ALA A 348 -12.75 -19.33 4.46
N ARG A 349 -12.32 -18.32 5.20
CA ARG A 349 -12.87 -17.89 6.50
C ARG A 349 -13.76 -16.65 6.40
N GLY A 350 -14.24 -16.35 5.19
CA GLY A 350 -15.27 -15.34 4.95
C GLY A 350 -14.79 -13.88 4.97
N ALA A 351 -13.48 -13.63 4.85
CA ALA A 351 -12.91 -12.30 4.66
C ALA A 351 -12.49 -12.07 3.20
N LEU A 352 -12.54 -10.82 2.75
CA LEU A 352 -12.14 -10.43 1.39
C LEU A 352 -10.89 -9.54 1.43
N CYS A 353 -9.84 -9.94 0.72
CA CYS A 353 -8.62 -9.13 0.57
C CYS A 353 -8.76 -8.19 -0.64
N VAL A 354 -8.70 -6.88 -0.41
CA VAL A 354 -8.65 -5.84 -1.45
C VAL A 354 -7.21 -5.34 -1.54
N VAL A 355 -6.63 -5.35 -2.74
CA VAL A 355 -5.18 -5.25 -2.92
C VAL A 355 -4.83 -4.27 -4.03
N ALA A 356 -3.85 -3.42 -3.78
CA ALA A 356 -3.36 -2.43 -4.73
C ALA A 356 -2.58 -3.08 -5.90
N ALA A 357 -2.89 -2.68 -7.14
CA ALA A 357 -2.26 -3.28 -8.34
C ALA A 357 -0.77 -2.98 -8.52
N GLY A 358 -0.27 -1.85 -7.98
CA GLY A 358 1.11 -1.38 -8.16
C GLY A 358 1.22 -0.16 -9.09
N ASN A 359 2.40 0.47 -9.12
CA ASN A 359 2.61 1.80 -9.71
C ASN A 359 3.80 1.87 -10.70
N ASP A 360 4.02 0.82 -11.48
CA ASP A 360 5.15 0.65 -12.40
C ASP A 360 4.89 1.19 -13.81
N ARG A 361 4.08 2.25 -13.92
CA ARG A 361 3.72 2.95 -15.18
C ARG A 361 3.22 2.04 -16.28
N ARG A 362 1.99 1.54 -16.13
CA ARG A 362 1.40 0.53 -17.03
C ARG A 362 2.15 -0.81 -16.99
N GLY A 363 2.89 -1.07 -15.90
CA GLY A 363 3.47 -2.38 -15.65
C GLY A 363 2.40 -3.45 -15.41
N PRO A 364 2.80 -4.73 -15.41
CA PRO A 364 1.88 -5.82 -15.10
C PRO A 364 1.36 -5.71 -13.65
N VAL A 365 0.16 -6.22 -13.39
CA VAL A 365 -0.40 -6.28 -12.03
C VAL A 365 0.56 -7.01 -11.09
N GLY A 366 0.97 -6.32 -10.03
CA GLY A 366 1.90 -6.84 -9.04
C GLY A 366 1.24 -7.86 -8.11
N PHE A 367 2.04 -8.70 -7.48
CA PHE A 367 1.56 -9.59 -6.42
C PHE A 367 1.55 -8.81 -5.08
N PRO A 368 0.51 -8.95 -4.22
CA PRO A 368 -0.52 -9.98 -4.23
C PRO A 368 -1.77 -9.72 -5.09
N ALA A 369 -1.94 -8.54 -5.69
CA ALA A 369 -3.14 -8.21 -6.45
C ALA A 369 -3.40 -9.15 -7.63
N SER A 370 -2.36 -9.68 -8.28
CA SER A 370 -2.48 -10.67 -9.35
C SER A 370 -2.94 -12.06 -8.89
N HIS A 371 -3.22 -12.27 -7.60
CA HIS A 371 -3.79 -13.53 -7.13
C HIS A 371 -5.30 -13.59 -7.41
N PRO A 372 -5.84 -14.65 -8.05
CA PRO A 372 -7.27 -14.71 -8.43
C PRO A 372 -8.30 -14.68 -7.31
N MET A 373 -7.87 -14.78 -6.04
CA MET A 373 -8.75 -14.66 -4.87
C MET A 373 -8.58 -13.34 -4.11
N ALA A 374 -7.66 -12.48 -4.56
CA ALA A 374 -7.61 -11.08 -4.17
C ALA A 374 -8.56 -10.28 -5.06
N VAL A 375 -8.95 -9.09 -4.59
CA VAL A 375 -9.59 -8.07 -5.43
C VAL A 375 -8.51 -7.07 -5.84
N GLY A 376 -8.03 -7.16 -7.08
CA GLY A 376 -7.00 -6.29 -7.64
C GLY A 376 -7.56 -4.92 -8.04
N VAL A 377 -6.95 -3.84 -7.51
CA VAL A 377 -7.44 -2.47 -7.70
C VAL A 377 -6.43 -1.58 -8.43
N SER A 378 -6.81 -1.09 -9.61
CA SER A 378 -6.08 -0.07 -10.38
C SER A 378 -6.48 1.36 -9.96
N ALA A 379 -5.72 2.36 -10.39
CA ALA A 379 -5.91 3.76 -10.01
C ALA A 379 -6.38 4.64 -11.15
N MET A 380 -7.43 5.44 -10.88
CA MET A 380 -7.88 6.52 -11.75
C MET A 380 -7.78 7.90 -11.08
N GLY A 381 -7.80 8.93 -11.92
CA GLY A 381 -7.95 10.31 -11.51
C GLY A 381 -9.03 11.03 -12.31
N ARG A 382 -9.34 12.25 -11.88
CA ARG A 382 -10.23 13.15 -12.62
C ARG A 382 -9.66 14.56 -12.68
N VAL A 383 -9.55 15.10 -13.88
CA VAL A 383 -9.03 16.45 -14.12
C VAL A 383 -9.94 17.47 -13.42
N GLY A 384 -9.33 18.48 -12.79
CA GLY A 384 -10.01 19.54 -12.07
C GLY A 384 -10.24 19.26 -10.58
N LEU A 385 -9.97 18.05 -10.09
CA LEU A 385 -10.13 17.67 -8.68
C LEU A 385 -8.83 17.76 -7.85
N PHE A 386 -7.75 18.23 -8.45
CA PHE A 386 -6.50 18.66 -7.80
C PHE A 386 -6.11 20.05 -8.34
N PRO A 387 -5.25 20.83 -7.65
CA PRO A 387 -4.81 22.13 -8.14
C PRO A 387 -4.15 22.06 -9.52
N ALA A 388 -4.42 23.03 -10.40
CA ALA A 388 -3.95 22.98 -11.79
C ALA A 388 -2.42 22.93 -11.93
N GLY A 389 -1.69 23.48 -10.96
CA GLY A 389 -0.23 23.44 -10.90
C GLY A 389 0.34 22.34 -10.00
N ALA A 390 -0.47 21.38 -9.56
CA ALA A 390 0.00 20.33 -8.66
C ALA A 390 0.75 19.21 -9.40
N VAL A 391 1.52 18.41 -8.66
CA VAL A 391 2.33 17.32 -9.23
C VAL A 391 1.49 16.25 -9.92
N GLU A 392 0.25 16.08 -9.49
CA GLU A 392 -0.76 15.17 -10.05
C GLU A 392 -1.09 15.47 -11.51
N ALA A 393 -0.88 16.71 -11.97
CA ALA A 393 -1.01 17.03 -13.39
C ALA A 393 -0.04 16.19 -14.26
N GLY A 394 1.07 15.73 -13.68
CA GLY A 394 2.02 14.82 -14.33
C GLY A 394 1.53 13.38 -14.47
N ASP A 395 0.48 12.98 -13.76
CA ASP A 395 -0.10 11.63 -13.79
C ASP A 395 -1.28 11.52 -14.77
N VAL A 396 -1.69 12.64 -15.38
CA VAL A 396 -2.76 12.68 -16.38
C VAL A 396 -2.25 12.12 -17.70
N ALA A 397 -2.76 10.95 -18.08
CA ALA A 397 -2.42 10.28 -19.33
C ALA A 397 -3.63 9.55 -19.90
N ALA A 398 -3.60 9.25 -21.20
CA ALA A 398 -4.53 8.29 -21.80
C ALA A 398 -4.36 6.89 -21.15
N PRO A 399 -5.40 6.04 -21.18
CA PRO A 399 -6.73 6.26 -21.78
C PRO A 399 -7.65 7.17 -20.95
N TYR A 400 -8.64 7.75 -21.62
CA TYR A 400 -9.72 8.54 -21.02
C TYR A 400 -11.04 7.76 -21.08
N GLY A 401 -11.90 7.96 -20.08
CA GLY A 401 -13.18 7.24 -20.00
C GLY A 401 -14.25 7.87 -20.88
N HIS A 402 -15.50 7.38 -20.75
CA HIS A 402 -16.68 7.98 -21.37
C HIS A 402 -16.84 9.47 -21.04
N ASP A 403 -16.52 9.85 -19.80
CA ASP A 403 -16.28 11.24 -19.44
C ASP A 403 -14.78 11.54 -19.64
N PRO A 404 -14.42 12.46 -20.56
CA PRO A 404 -13.02 12.73 -20.91
C PRO A 404 -12.22 13.40 -19.78
N LEU A 405 -12.87 13.81 -18.69
CA LEU A 405 -12.16 14.28 -17.49
C LEU A 405 -11.62 13.12 -16.65
N ASN A 406 -12.14 11.91 -16.81
CA ASN A 406 -11.66 10.71 -16.13
C ASN A 406 -10.52 10.07 -16.92
N PHE A 407 -9.45 9.71 -16.22
CA PHE A 407 -8.27 9.09 -16.80
C PHE A 407 -7.74 7.97 -15.90
N VAL A 408 -7.08 6.99 -16.49
CA VAL A 408 -6.30 6.01 -15.73
C VAL A 408 -4.96 6.66 -15.39
N ALA A 409 -4.57 6.67 -14.11
CA ALA A 409 -3.37 7.36 -13.65
C ALA A 409 -2.11 6.76 -14.29
N ASP A 410 -1.21 7.56 -14.89
CA ASP A 410 -0.04 7.08 -15.67
C ASP A 410 0.75 5.97 -14.94
N PHE A 411 0.93 6.13 -13.63
CA PHE A 411 1.66 5.17 -12.80
C PHE A 411 0.97 3.81 -12.65
N SER A 412 -0.36 3.71 -12.77
CA SER A 412 -1.10 2.48 -12.42
C SER A 412 -0.64 1.28 -13.25
N ASN A 413 -0.40 0.16 -12.57
CA ASN A 413 -0.30 -1.15 -13.21
C ASN A 413 -1.65 -1.58 -13.79
N VAL A 414 -1.58 -2.42 -14.82
CA VAL A 414 -2.71 -2.82 -15.67
C VAL A 414 -2.54 -4.27 -16.09
N GLY A 415 -3.64 -4.94 -16.42
CA GLY A 415 -3.64 -6.32 -16.87
C GLY A 415 -4.97 -7.02 -16.61
N PRO A 416 -5.13 -8.25 -17.11
CA PRO A 416 -6.36 -9.02 -16.99
C PRO A 416 -6.69 -9.43 -15.53
N GLU A 417 -5.75 -9.26 -14.60
CA GLU A 417 -5.96 -9.48 -13.17
C GLU A 417 -6.58 -8.28 -12.43
N ILE A 418 -6.86 -7.17 -13.11
CA ILE A 418 -7.61 -6.06 -12.51
C ILE A 418 -9.09 -6.43 -12.38
N ASP A 419 -9.62 -6.39 -11.16
CA ASP A 419 -11.04 -6.60 -10.90
C ASP A 419 -11.81 -5.28 -10.90
N LEU A 420 -11.22 -4.22 -10.34
CA LEU A 420 -11.88 -2.93 -10.10
C LEU A 420 -10.92 -1.75 -10.27
N ILE A 421 -11.47 -0.57 -10.53
CA ILE A 421 -10.74 0.70 -10.51
C ILE A 421 -11.24 1.61 -9.39
N GLY A 422 -10.33 2.38 -8.79
CA GLY A 422 -10.67 3.32 -7.72
C GLY A 422 -9.99 4.69 -7.87
N PRO A 423 -10.52 5.74 -7.23
CA PRO A 423 -9.89 7.06 -7.20
C PRO A 423 -8.55 6.98 -6.44
N GLY A 424 -7.46 7.26 -7.14
CA GLY A 424 -6.10 7.12 -6.62
C GLY A 424 -5.15 8.26 -6.99
N VAL A 425 -5.64 9.38 -7.54
CA VAL A 425 -4.81 10.55 -7.89
C VAL A 425 -5.23 11.76 -7.08
N GLY A 426 -4.29 12.35 -6.33
CA GLY A 426 -4.52 13.56 -5.54
C GLY A 426 -5.59 13.37 -4.46
N ILE A 427 -5.58 12.22 -3.78
CA ILE A 427 -6.56 11.93 -2.73
C ILE A 427 -6.08 12.57 -1.44
N VAL A 428 -6.90 13.43 -0.83
CA VAL A 428 -6.58 14.06 0.45
C VAL A 428 -7.07 13.17 1.59
N SER A 429 -6.19 12.77 2.50
CA SER A 429 -6.56 11.95 3.65
C SER A 429 -5.75 12.30 4.90
N THR A 430 -6.10 11.67 6.01
CA THR A 430 -5.48 11.82 7.32
C THR A 430 -4.03 11.35 7.31
N VAL A 431 -3.13 12.10 7.90
CA VAL A 431 -1.73 11.71 8.15
C VAL A 431 -1.35 12.18 9.55
N PRO A 432 -0.29 11.65 10.17
CA PRO A 432 0.20 12.19 11.44
C PRO A 432 0.31 13.72 11.40
N GLY A 433 -0.38 14.39 12.32
CA GLY A 433 -0.39 15.85 12.43
C GLY A 433 -1.27 16.61 11.42
N GLY A 434 -2.07 15.96 10.58
CA GLY A 434 -3.07 16.65 9.75
C GLY A 434 -3.53 15.88 8.51
N TYR A 435 -3.49 16.55 7.35
CA TYR A 435 -3.96 15.99 6.08
C TYR A 435 -2.95 16.26 4.98
N ALA A 436 -2.81 15.33 4.04
CA ALA A 436 -1.94 15.47 2.88
C ALA A 436 -2.60 14.84 1.64
N PRO A 437 -2.29 15.34 0.42
CA PRO A 437 -2.64 14.65 -0.81
C PRO A 437 -1.62 13.54 -1.10
N MET A 438 -2.11 12.37 -1.53
CA MET A 438 -1.28 11.30 -2.08
C MET A 438 -1.90 10.70 -3.34
N SER A 439 -1.03 10.15 -4.20
CA SER A 439 -1.39 9.39 -5.39
C SER A 439 -0.84 7.97 -5.30
N GLY A 440 -1.55 7.00 -5.85
CA GLY A 440 -1.15 5.60 -5.94
C GLY A 440 -2.33 4.64 -6.00
N THR A 441 -2.09 3.41 -6.45
CA THR A 441 -3.05 2.31 -6.25
C THR A 441 -3.31 2.05 -4.76
N SER A 442 -2.39 2.43 -3.86
CA SER A 442 -2.61 2.46 -2.42
C SER A 442 -3.73 3.38 -1.95
N MET A 443 -4.15 4.36 -2.74
CA MET A 443 -5.27 5.25 -2.41
C MET A 443 -6.57 4.74 -3.07
N ALA A 444 -6.46 4.12 -4.24
CA ALA A 444 -7.60 3.47 -4.90
C ALA A 444 -8.09 2.24 -4.14
N CYS A 445 -7.18 1.39 -3.66
CA CYS A 445 -7.44 0.19 -2.88
C CYS A 445 -8.35 0.45 -1.65
N PRO A 446 -8.04 1.39 -0.73
CA PRO A 446 -8.89 1.70 0.42
C PRO A 446 -10.19 2.37 0.03
N ALA A 447 -10.26 3.05 -1.11
CA ALA A 447 -11.50 3.60 -1.61
C ALA A 447 -12.48 2.46 -1.99
N VAL A 448 -11.98 1.42 -2.65
CA VAL A 448 -12.73 0.20 -2.97
C VAL A 448 -13.04 -0.62 -1.71
N ALA A 449 -12.09 -0.75 -0.77
CA ALA A 449 -12.34 -1.44 0.51
C ALA A 449 -13.46 -0.76 1.31
N GLY A 450 -13.47 0.58 1.35
CA GLY A 450 -14.57 1.34 1.94
C GLY A 450 -15.89 1.15 1.19
N ALA A 451 -15.88 1.08 -0.14
CA ALA A 451 -17.08 0.80 -0.93
C ALA A 451 -17.64 -0.60 -0.65
N ALA A 452 -16.78 -1.60 -0.53
CA ALA A 452 -17.15 -2.96 -0.13
C ALA A 452 -17.74 -2.99 1.30
N ALA A 453 -17.20 -2.19 2.23
CA ALA A 453 -17.72 -2.11 3.58
C ALA A 453 -19.11 -1.47 3.63
N LEU A 454 -19.36 -0.44 2.82
CA LEU A 454 -20.70 0.13 2.65
C LEU A 454 -21.68 -0.89 2.10
N LEU A 455 -21.30 -1.60 1.03
CA LEU A 455 -22.12 -2.65 0.42
C LEU A 455 -22.55 -3.66 1.48
N LEU A 456 -21.57 -4.19 2.20
CA LEU A 456 -21.79 -5.23 3.18
C LEU A 456 -22.66 -4.74 4.36
N SER A 457 -22.50 -3.48 4.78
CA SER A 457 -23.33 -2.91 5.86
C SER A 457 -24.80 -2.79 5.48
N ASN A 458 -25.11 -2.57 4.20
CA ASN A 458 -26.50 -2.49 3.70
C ASN A 458 -27.07 -3.89 3.38
N ARG A 459 -26.22 -4.87 3.10
CA ARG A 459 -26.61 -6.26 2.82
C ARG A 459 -26.59 -7.13 4.08
N ARG A 460 -27.58 -6.93 4.93
CA ARG A 460 -27.76 -7.68 6.19
C ARG A 460 -27.88 -9.19 5.97
N ASP A 461 -28.42 -9.62 4.84
CA ASP A 461 -28.46 -11.00 4.39
C ASP A 461 -27.03 -11.57 4.25
N LEU A 462 -26.13 -10.88 3.55
CA LEU A 462 -24.72 -11.27 3.39
C LEU A 462 -23.95 -11.20 4.71
N LEU A 463 -24.17 -10.14 5.49
CA LEU A 463 -23.50 -9.94 6.77
C LEU A 463 -23.86 -11.05 7.78
N SER A 464 -25.08 -11.60 7.68
CA SER A 464 -25.57 -12.68 8.56
C SER A 464 -25.12 -14.09 8.17
N LEU A 465 -24.49 -14.26 6.99
CA LEU A 465 -23.97 -15.54 6.56
C LEU A 465 -22.86 -16.04 7.51
N SER A 466 -22.70 -17.36 7.55
CA SER A 466 -21.57 -17.96 8.26
C SER A 466 -20.26 -17.46 7.66
N ARG A 467 -19.24 -17.27 8.50
CA ARG A 467 -17.92 -16.78 8.06
C ARG A 467 -17.13 -17.89 7.38
N ASP A 468 -17.51 -18.19 6.15
CA ASP A 468 -16.90 -19.20 5.29
C ASP A 468 -16.68 -18.66 3.86
N GLN A 469 -16.17 -19.51 2.98
CA GLN A 469 -15.90 -19.12 1.59
C GLN A 469 -17.15 -18.66 0.83
N GLY A 470 -18.32 -19.24 1.12
CA GLY A 470 -19.55 -18.88 0.44
C GLY A 470 -19.95 -17.44 0.72
N ARG A 471 -19.76 -16.97 1.96
CA ARG A 471 -19.96 -15.56 2.31
C ARG A 471 -19.03 -14.62 1.56
N SER A 472 -17.74 -14.91 1.54
CA SER A 472 -16.78 -14.03 0.86
C SER A 472 -16.97 -14.08 -0.66
N ASP A 473 -17.47 -15.21 -1.22
CA ASP A 473 -17.78 -15.37 -2.65
C ASP A 473 -18.95 -14.47 -3.02
N ALA A 474 -20.01 -14.51 -2.21
CA ALA A 474 -21.16 -13.63 -2.38
C ALA A 474 -20.76 -12.15 -2.24
N LEU A 475 -19.93 -11.78 -1.27
CA LEU A 475 -19.43 -10.41 -1.11
C LEU A 475 -18.64 -9.93 -2.34
N ALA A 476 -17.71 -10.75 -2.85
CA ALA A 476 -16.93 -10.40 -4.04
C ALA A 476 -17.83 -10.24 -5.27
N HIS A 477 -18.74 -11.19 -5.49
CA HIS A 477 -19.69 -11.13 -6.59
C HIS A 477 -20.55 -9.86 -6.56
N GLU A 478 -21.12 -9.54 -5.40
CA GLU A 478 -21.99 -8.37 -5.23
C GLU A 478 -21.21 -7.05 -5.39
N LEU A 479 -19.95 -7.02 -4.95
CA LEU A 479 -19.07 -5.87 -5.19
C LEU A 479 -18.82 -5.65 -6.69
N PHE A 480 -18.61 -6.72 -7.45
CA PHE A 480 -18.40 -6.65 -8.90
C PHE A 480 -19.67 -6.24 -9.65
N GLU A 481 -20.84 -6.77 -9.27
CA GLU A 481 -22.14 -6.37 -9.83
C GLU A 481 -22.51 -4.92 -9.50
N ALA A 482 -22.05 -4.41 -8.35
CA ALA A 482 -22.22 -3.01 -7.97
C ALA A 482 -21.30 -2.04 -8.74
N ALA A 483 -20.29 -2.54 -9.45
CA ALA A 483 -19.37 -1.71 -10.21
C ALA A 483 -19.98 -1.21 -11.53
N ARG A 484 -19.54 -0.03 -11.96
CA ARG A 484 -19.95 0.58 -13.23
C ARG A 484 -18.72 0.85 -14.10
N PRO A 485 -18.70 0.34 -15.34
CA PRO A 485 -17.67 0.70 -16.30
C PRO A 485 -17.64 2.21 -16.53
N LEU A 486 -16.44 2.78 -16.47
CA LEU A 486 -16.17 4.18 -16.78
C LEU A 486 -15.81 4.36 -18.26
N GLY A 487 -15.68 3.28 -19.03
CA GLY A 487 -15.42 3.29 -20.46
C GLY A 487 -13.95 3.09 -20.81
N PHE A 488 -13.20 2.42 -19.94
CA PHE A 488 -11.82 2.00 -20.20
C PHE A 488 -11.81 0.55 -20.69
N ASP A 489 -10.71 0.08 -21.27
CA ASP A 489 -10.56 -1.35 -21.55
C ASP A 489 -10.50 -2.16 -20.24
N LEU A 490 -10.89 -3.43 -20.30
CA LEU A 490 -10.99 -4.32 -19.14
C LEU A 490 -9.65 -4.46 -18.39
N ASP A 491 -8.52 -4.43 -19.09
CA ASP A 491 -7.19 -4.50 -18.47
C ASP A 491 -6.88 -3.26 -17.58
N PHE A 492 -7.63 -2.17 -17.75
CA PHE A 492 -7.51 -0.98 -16.89
C PHE A 492 -8.52 -0.97 -15.76
N GLU A 493 -9.77 -1.37 -16.00
CA GLU A 493 -10.86 -1.14 -15.06
C GLU A 493 -11.56 -2.38 -14.51
N GLY A 494 -11.34 -3.55 -15.11
CA GLY A 494 -12.07 -4.76 -14.77
C GLY A 494 -13.58 -4.56 -14.90
N HIS A 495 -14.30 -4.72 -13.78
CA HIS A 495 -15.73 -4.46 -13.68
C HIS A 495 -16.08 -2.96 -13.59
N GLY A 496 -15.09 -2.08 -13.43
CA GLY A 496 -15.26 -0.64 -13.31
C GLY A 496 -15.17 -0.14 -11.87
N LEU A 497 -15.80 1.01 -11.61
CA LEU A 497 -15.78 1.67 -10.30
C LEU A 497 -17.01 1.25 -9.48
N PRO A 498 -16.85 0.72 -8.24
CA PRO A 498 -17.97 0.45 -7.34
C PRO A 498 -18.86 1.68 -7.14
N ASP A 499 -20.13 1.60 -7.55
CA ASP A 499 -21.00 2.76 -7.58
C ASP A 499 -21.54 3.13 -6.21
N GLY A 500 -21.03 4.24 -5.68
CA GLY A 500 -21.45 4.85 -4.44
C GLY A 500 -22.94 5.23 -4.29
N TYR A 501 -23.76 5.20 -5.35
CA TYR A 501 -25.21 5.44 -5.29
C TYR A 501 -26.03 4.15 -5.14
N ARG A 502 -25.67 3.07 -5.85
CA ARG A 502 -26.26 1.73 -5.62
C ARG A 502 -25.91 1.17 -4.25
N LEU A 503 -24.80 1.62 -3.67
CA LEU A 503 -24.35 1.29 -2.31
C LEU A 503 -25.11 2.05 -1.19
N ARG A 504 -26.25 2.70 -1.47
CA ARG A 504 -27.05 3.47 -0.49
C ARG A 504 -28.47 2.95 -0.27
N GLU A 505 -28.93 2.10 -1.17
CA GLU A 505 -30.20 1.37 -1.10
C GLU A 505 -29.94 -0.03 -0.56
#